data_AF-Q9G8P4-F1
#
_entry.id   AF-Q9G8P4-F1
#
_cell.length_a   1.000
_cell.length_b   1.000
_cell.length_c   1.000
_cell.angle_alpha   90.00
_cell.angle_beta   90.00
_cell.angle_gamma   90.00
#
_symmetry.space_group_name_H-M   'P 1'
#
loop_
_entity.id
_entity.type
_entity.pdbx_description
1 polymer ?
#
loop_
_entity_poly.entity_id
_entity_poly.type
_entity_poly.pdbx_seq_one_letter_code
_entity_poly.pdbx_strand_id
1 'polypeptide(L)'
;MYHYLKFLKVYFFYLLLVLFFYFYISLDYYSKFIYNYILYLHISFIIISYILFFIIFIIYVSYIYSINIININISSIGIFSSFYTLFIGIIWGYSIWKTFTIFDLRIFFIFILFIYFLFDYSFPFFNIKYKIFLFFVIFIHFFILKIKINWTSQIHQSNSFFSFFSHLPLLDIFFFLLLFCCLLFYFVYIQTIKEYTYSLKNNIAKNLIQ
;
A
#
# COMPACT_ATOMS: atom_id res chain seq x y z
N MET A 1 -26.98 -1.20 10.32
CA MET A 1 -25.63 -1.74 10.07
C MET A 1 -25.60 -2.81 8.97
N TYR A 2 -26.39 -3.89 9.03
CA TYR A 2 -26.38 -4.99 8.03
C TYR A 2 -26.71 -4.56 6.58
N HIS A 3 -27.66 -3.64 6.38
CA HIS A 3 -27.97 -3.09 5.05
C HIS A 3 -26.83 -2.25 4.46
N TYR A 4 -26.10 -1.53 5.31
CA TYR A 4 -24.93 -0.72 4.91
C TYR A 4 -23.79 -1.63 4.44
N LEU A 5 -23.60 -2.77 5.11
CA LEU A 5 -22.66 -3.80 4.73
C LEU A 5 -23.02 -4.40 3.34
N LYS A 6 -24.29 -4.73 3.12
CA LYS A 6 -24.73 -5.28 1.83
C LYS A 6 -24.48 -4.29 0.67
N PHE A 7 -24.70 -3.00 0.89
CA PHE A 7 -24.43 -1.93 -0.08
C PHE A 7 -22.94 -1.78 -0.40
N LEU A 8 -22.06 -1.78 0.61
CA LEU A 8 -20.61 -1.68 0.43
C LEU A 8 -20.04 -2.87 -0.35
N LYS A 9 -20.56 -4.08 -0.13
CA LYS A 9 -20.15 -5.28 -0.87
C LYS A 9 -20.53 -5.21 -2.35
N VAL A 10 -21.73 -4.72 -2.67
CA VAL A 10 -22.21 -4.53 -4.05
C VAL A 10 -21.41 -3.43 -4.75
N TYR A 11 -21.15 -2.32 -4.07
CA TYR A 11 -20.36 -1.22 -4.60
C TYR A 11 -18.92 -1.66 -4.91
N PHE A 12 -18.29 -2.42 -4.01
CA PHE A 12 -16.97 -2.98 -4.23
C PHE A 12 -16.93 -3.93 -5.43
N PHE A 13 -17.93 -4.81 -5.58
CA PHE A 13 -17.99 -5.73 -6.70
C PHE A 13 -18.17 -4.99 -8.03
N TYR A 14 -19.05 -3.99 -8.07
CA TYR A 14 -19.23 -3.11 -9.22
C TYR A 14 -17.92 -2.39 -9.58
N LEU A 15 -17.20 -1.90 -8.58
CA LEU A 15 -15.92 -1.24 -8.77
C LEU A 15 -14.89 -2.21 -9.35
N LEU A 16 -14.71 -3.41 -8.77
CA LEU A 16 -13.85 -4.46 -9.32
C LEU A 16 -14.19 -4.79 -10.78
N LEU A 17 -15.47 -4.80 -11.12
CA LEU A 17 -15.96 -5.08 -12.47
C LEU A 17 -15.58 -3.97 -13.44
N VAL A 18 -15.80 -2.70 -13.07
CA VAL A 18 -15.35 -1.52 -13.83
C VAL A 18 -13.84 -1.52 -14.01
N LEU A 19 -13.11 -1.91 -12.97
CA LEU A 19 -11.64 -1.98 -13.00
C LEU A 19 -11.14 -3.11 -13.91
N PHE A 20 -11.81 -4.26 -13.91
CA PHE A 20 -11.51 -5.38 -14.79
C PHE A 20 -11.76 -5.02 -16.26
N PHE A 21 -12.89 -4.35 -16.56
CA PHE A 21 -13.19 -3.90 -17.91
C PHE A 21 -12.22 -2.83 -18.40
N TYR A 22 -11.85 -1.87 -17.55
CA TYR A 22 -10.81 -0.89 -17.89
C TYR A 22 -9.46 -1.56 -18.11
N PHE A 23 -9.08 -2.54 -17.27
CA PHE A 23 -7.86 -3.33 -17.46
C PHE A 23 -7.88 -4.05 -18.81
N TYR A 24 -8.99 -4.70 -19.17
CA TYR A 24 -9.17 -5.37 -20.46
C TYR A 24 -9.09 -4.41 -21.66
N ILE A 25 -9.78 -3.26 -21.59
CA ILE A 25 -9.76 -2.22 -22.64
C ILE A 25 -8.35 -1.64 -22.80
N SER A 26 -7.66 -1.42 -21.67
CA SER A 26 -6.28 -0.95 -21.72
C SER A 26 -5.38 -1.99 -22.39
N LEU A 27 -5.57 -3.28 -22.10
CA LEU A 27 -4.78 -4.41 -22.61
C LEU A 27 -4.74 -4.44 -24.14
N ASP A 28 -5.87 -4.12 -24.78
CA ASP A 28 -5.96 -3.98 -26.24
C ASP A 28 -5.18 -2.76 -26.74
N TYR A 29 -5.26 -1.63 -26.02
CA TYR A 29 -4.59 -0.37 -26.35
C TYR A 29 -3.06 -0.45 -26.25
N TYR A 30 -2.53 -1.17 -25.25
CA TYR A 30 -1.09 -1.31 -24.99
C TYR A 30 -0.55 -2.72 -25.31
N SER A 31 -1.23 -3.50 -26.14
CA SER A 31 -0.86 -4.86 -26.56
C SER A 31 0.60 -5.07 -27.01
N LYS A 32 1.34 -3.98 -27.30
CA LYS A 32 2.79 -3.99 -27.60
C LYS A 32 3.73 -3.90 -26.37
N PHE A 33 3.23 -3.62 -25.16
CA PHE A 33 4.06 -3.33 -23.98
C PHE A 33 3.47 -3.86 -22.66
N ILE A 34 3.24 -5.17 -22.54
CA ILE A 34 2.80 -5.85 -21.30
C ILE A 34 3.64 -5.44 -20.07
N TYR A 35 4.93 -5.17 -20.26
CA TYR A 35 5.84 -4.77 -19.19
C TYR A 35 5.50 -3.41 -18.56
N ASN A 36 4.84 -2.51 -19.28
CA ASN A 36 4.42 -1.22 -18.71
C ASN A 36 3.31 -1.39 -17.68
N TYR A 37 2.45 -2.41 -17.81
CA TYR A 37 1.44 -2.72 -16.80
C TYR A 37 2.02 -3.19 -15.48
N ILE A 38 3.02 -4.06 -15.58
CA ILE A 38 3.72 -4.58 -14.41
C ILE A 38 4.39 -3.41 -13.68
N LEU A 39 4.95 -2.43 -14.40
CA LEU A 39 5.44 -1.17 -13.83
C LEU A 39 4.32 -0.36 -13.16
N TYR A 40 3.16 -0.15 -13.80
CA TYR A 40 2.09 0.65 -13.19
C TYR A 40 1.57 0.03 -11.90
N LEU A 41 1.36 -1.29 -11.90
CA LEU A 41 1.02 -2.02 -10.69
C LEU A 41 2.09 -1.83 -9.62
N HIS A 42 3.36 -2.03 -9.97
CA HIS A 42 4.49 -1.80 -9.07
C HIS A 42 4.44 -0.39 -8.45
N ILE A 43 4.41 0.67 -9.28
CA ILE A 43 4.39 2.08 -8.84
C ILE A 43 3.20 2.35 -7.92
N SER A 44 2.04 1.80 -8.25
CA SER A 44 0.84 1.97 -7.43
C SER A 44 1.10 1.45 -6.03
N PHE A 45 1.55 0.19 -5.92
CA PHE A 45 1.93 -0.43 -4.64
C PHE A 45 2.99 0.37 -3.87
N ILE A 46 3.97 0.99 -4.54
CA ILE A 46 4.92 1.93 -3.91
C ILE A 46 4.18 3.07 -3.19
N ILE A 47 3.32 3.79 -3.92
CA ILE A 47 2.65 4.99 -3.41
C ILE A 47 1.78 4.63 -2.20
N ILE A 48 1.10 3.49 -2.26
CA ILE A 48 0.28 3.00 -1.15
C ILE A 48 1.14 2.69 0.06
N SER A 49 2.25 1.96 -0.09
CA SER A 49 3.15 1.69 1.02
C SER A 49 3.60 2.99 1.68
N TYR A 50 3.89 4.05 0.93
CA TYR A 50 4.18 5.36 1.50
C TYR A 50 3.00 5.99 2.23
N ILE A 51 1.80 5.98 1.63
CA ILE A 51 0.60 6.53 2.27
C ILE A 51 0.31 5.81 3.59
N LEU A 52 0.34 4.48 3.60
CA LEU A 52 0.07 3.68 4.81
C LEU A 52 1.11 3.93 5.90
N PHE A 53 2.38 4.09 5.52
CA PHE A 53 3.46 4.46 6.43
C PHE A 53 3.16 5.78 7.15
N PHE A 54 2.72 6.81 6.42
CA PHE A 54 2.32 8.09 6.99
C PHE A 54 1.04 8.02 7.83
N ILE A 55 0.02 7.27 7.39
CA ILE A 55 -1.22 7.11 8.15
C ILE A 55 -0.94 6.47 9.52
N ILE A 56 -0.10 5.43 9.56
CA ILE A 56 0.29 4.78 10.81
C ILE A 56 0.97 5.78 11.77
N PHE A 57 1.84 6.65 11.25
CA PHE A 57 2.44 7.72 12.05
C PHE A 57 1.40 8.68 12.62
N ILE A 58 0.44 9.13 11.81
CA ILE A 58 -0.64 10.02 12.27
C ILE A 58 -1.45 9.35 13.39
N ILE A 59 -1.73 8.05 13.28
CA ILE A 59 -2.43 7.27 14.31
C ILE A 59 -1.62 7.22 15.61
N TYR A 60 -0.31 6.99 15.55
CA TYR A 60 0.50 6.99 16.77
C TYR A 60 0.59 8.36 17.44
N VAL A 61 0.71 9.42 16.64
CA VAL A 61 0.69 10.79 17.16
C VAL A 61 -0.66 11.09 17.79
N SER A 62 -1.77 10.66 17.18
CA SER A 62 -3.12 10.86 17.74
C SER A 62 -3.30 10.15 19.08
N TYR A 63 -2.70 8.97 19.26
CA TYR A 63 -2.69 8.26 20.55
C TYR A 63 -1.98 9.05 21.66
N ILE A 64 -0.90 9.78 21.35
CA ILE A 64 -0.23 10.67 22.33
C ILE A 64 -1.18 11.78 22.79
N TYR A 65 -1.96 12.34 21.86
CA TYR A 65 -2.93 13.39 22.14
C TYR A 65 -4.31 12.88 22.61
N SER A 66 -4.43 11.57 22.89
CA SER A 66 -5.69 10.93 23.33
C SER A 66 -6.88 11.16 22.39
N ILE A 67 -6.61 11.27 21.08
CA ILE A 67 -7.64 11.34 20.05
C ILE A 67 -8.02 9.91 19.66
N ASN A 68 -9.30 9.54 19.85
CA ASN A 68 -9.82 8.23 19.48
C ASN A 68 -9.90 8.08 17.95
N ILE A 69 -8.87 7.51 17.34
CA ILE A 69 -8.90 7.03 15.96
C ILE A 69 -9.26 5.55 15.96
N ILE A 70 -10.07 5.12 14.99
CA ILE A 70 -10.51 3.73 14.81
C ILE A 70 -9.28 2.82 14.75
N ASN A 71 -9.28 1.75 15.55
CA ASN A 71 -8.15 0.83 15.68
C ASN A 71 -8.10 -0.18 14.52
N ILE A 72 -7.88 0.31 13.31
CA ILE A 72 -7.77 -0.52 12.10
C ILE A 72 -6.33 -1.02 11.99
N ASN A 73 -6.15 -2.33 11.81
CA ASN A 73 -4.83 -2.94 11.62
C ASN A 73 -4.26 -2.68 10.22
N ILE A 74 -3.83 -1.44 9.98
CA ILE A 74 -3.32 -0.94 8.70
C ILE A 74 -1.97 -1.57 8.31
N SER A 75 -1.16 -1.97 9.29
CA SER A 75 0.15 -2.59 9.03
C SER A 75 0.03 -3.88 8.24
N SER A 76 -1.03 -4.67 8.43
CA SER A 76 -1.31 -5.85 7.60
C SER A 76 -1.38 -5.52 6.10
N ILE A 77 -1.97 -4.39 5.74
CA ILE A 77 -2.09 -3.93 4.35
C ILE A 77 -0.76 -3.35 3.87
N GLY A 78 -0.01 -2.71 4.77
CA GLY A 78 1.36 -2.29 4.54
C GLY A 78 2.26 -3.46 4.13
N ILE A 79 2.18 -4.60 4.85
CA ILE A 79 2.91 -5.84 4.53
C ILE A 79 2.56 -6.31 3.11
N PHE A 80 1.27 -6.41 2.79
CA PHE A 80 0.84 -6.85 1.46
C PHE A 80 1.34 -5.90 0.36
N SER A 81 1.10 -4.60 0.50
CA SER A 81 1.48 -3.63 -0.53
C SER A 81 2.99 -3.62 -0.78
N SER A 82 3.81 -3.60 0.27
CA SER A 82 5.26 -3.57 0.13
C SER A 82 5.82 -4.92 -0.38
N PHE A 83 5.27 -6.06 0.04
CA PHE A 83 5.63 -7.37 -0.53
C PHE A 83 5.34 -7.46 -2.02
N TYR A 84 4.12 -7.09 -2.44
CA TYR A 84 3.74 -7.10 -3.86
C TYR A 84 4.57 -6.10 -4.66
N THR A 85 4.90 -4.95 -4.08
CA THR A 85 5.82 -4.00 -4.72
C THR A 85 7.16 -4.66 -5.04
N LEU A 86 7.79 -5.32 -4.06
CA LEU A 86 9.07 -6.00 -4.25
C LEU A 86 8.95 -7.12 -5.28
N PHE A 87 7.93 -7.97 -5.16
CA PHE A 87 7.73 -9.12 -6.05
C PHE A 87 7.49 -8.69 -7.50
N ILE A 88 6.56 -7.76 -7.72
CA ILE A 88 6.23 -7.23 -9.05
C ILE A 88 7.42 -6.44 -9.61
N GLY A 89 8.15 -5.72 -8.77
CA GLY A 89 9.36 -4.99 -9.16
C GLY A 89 10.47 -5.90 -9.68
N ILE A 90 10.64 -7.08 -9.06
CA ILE A 90 11.59 -8.10 -9.53
C ILE A 90 11.16 -8.67 -10.89
N ILE A 91 9.87 -8.99 -11.07
CA ILE A 91 9.33 -9.49 -12.34
C ILE A 91 9.52 -8.45 -13.46
N TRP A 92 9.22 -7.19 -13.17
CA TRP A 92 9.43 -6.10 -14.11
C TRP A 92 10.91 -5.90 -14.44
N GLY A 93 11.78 -5.84 -13.44
CA GLY A 93 13.22 -5.68 -13.63
C GLY A 93 13.82 -6.78 -14.50
N TYR A 94 13.40 -8.03 -14.27
CA TYR A 94 13.81 -9.16 -15.10
C TYR A 94 13.39 -9.00 -16.56
N SER A 95 12.17 -8.50 -16.81
CA SER A 95 11.68 -8.36 -18.18
C SER A 95 12.47 -7.39 -19.05
N ILE A 96 13.09 -6.38 -18.44
CA ILE A 96 13.84 -5.35 -19.16
C ILE A 96 15.33 -5.62 -19.10
N TRP A 97 15.85 -6.03 -17.94
CA TRP A 97 17.31 -6.12 -17.69
C TRP A 97 17.82 -7.56 -17.71
N LYS A 98 16.93 -8.56 -17.83
CA LYS A 98 17.24 -10.00 -17.88
C LYS A 98 18.06 -10.50 -16.67
N THR A 99 17.95 -9.81 -15.54
CA THR A 99 18.66 -10.15 -14.29
C THR A 99 17.81 -9.86 -13.07
N PHE A 100 17.94 -10.68 -12.03
CA PHE A 100 17.19 -10.52 -10.76
C PHE A 100 17.96 -9.75 -9.67
N THR A 101 19.22 -9.43 -9.90
CA THR A 101 20.18 -9.02 -8.86
C THR A 101 20.52 -7.52 -8.85
N ILE A 102 19.91 -6.74 -9.73
CA ILE A 102 20.15 -5.30 -9.79
C ILE A 102 19.25 -4.64 -8.75
N PHE A 103 19.79 -4.46 -7.55
CA PHE A 103 19.09 -3.79 -6.45
C PHE A 103 19.45 -2.32 -6.41
N ASP A 104 18.46 -1.50 -6.76
CA ASP A 104 18.53 -0.06 -6.61
C ASP A 104 18.21 0.36 -5.17
N LEU A 105 18.77 1.49 -4.75
CA LEU A 105 18.52 2.11 -3.44
C LEU A 105 17.03 2.31 -3.13
N ARG A 106 16.20 2.50 -4.17
CA ARG A 106 14.74 2.63 -4.07
C ARG A 106 14.06 1.32 -3.65
N ILE A 107 14.52 0.18 -4.19
CA ILE A 107 14.00 -1.15 -3.83
C ILE A 107 14.35 -1.47 -2.39
N PHE A 108 15.56 -1.10 -1.95
CA PHE A 108 15.98 -1.25 -0.56
C PHE A 108 15.09 -0.46 0.41
N PHE A 109 14.67 0.76 0.05
CA PHE A 109 13.74 1.54 0.88
C PHE A 109 12.38 0.85 1.06
N ILE A 110 11.85 0.24 0.01
CA ILE A 110 10.58 -0.51 0.09
C ILE A 110 10.74 -1.78 0.92
N PHE A 111 11.90 -2.42 0.86
CA PHE A 111 12.23 -3.53 1.77
C PHE A 111 12.28 -3.10 3.24
N ILE A 112 12.85 -1.92 3.54
CA ILE A 112 12.79 -1.34 4.89
C ILE A 112 11.33 -1.09 5.32
N LEU A 113 10.49 -0.56 4.43
CA LEU A 113 9.06 -0.38 4.72
C LEU A 113 8.34 -1.70 4.98
N PHE A 114 8.66 -2.75 4.22
CA PHE A 114 8.12 -4.10 4.45
C PHE A 114 8.46 -4.61 5.85
N ILE A 115 9.73 -4.47 6.27
CA ILE A 115 10.17 -4.83 7.63
C ILE A 115 9.47 -3.97 8.68
N TYR A 116 9.32 -2.67 8.43
CA TYR A 116 8.60 -1.78 9.35
C TYR A 116 7.16 -2.23 9.57
N PHE A 117 6.43 -2.57 8.50
CA PHE A 117 5.05 -3.04 8.62
C PHE A 117 4.97 -4.41 9.30
N LEU A 118 5.91 -5.32 9.03
CA LEU A 118 6.01 -6.59 9.75
C LEU A 118 6.26 -6.38 11.24
N PHE A 119 7.21 -5.50 11.59
CA PHE A 119 7.51 -5.18 12.97
C PHE A 119 6.29 -4.61 13.69
N ASP A 120 5.61 -3.64 13.08
CA ASP A 120 4.43 -3.05 13.70
C ASP A 120 3.29 -4.07 13.91
N TYR A 121 3.04 -4.92 12.90
CA TYR A 121 2.03 -5.96 12.97
C TYR A 121 2.35 -7.03 14.03
N SER A 122 3.62 -7.46 14.11
CA SER A 122 4.06 -8.50 15.05
C SER A 122 4.18 -8.00 16.49
N PHE A 123 4.45 -6.72 16.70
CA PHE A 123 4.63 -6.13 18.03
C PHE A 123 3.61 -5.00 18.31
N PRO A 124 2.31 -5.32 18.42
CA PRO A 124 1.26 -4.31 18.61
C PRO A 124 1.42 -3.53 19.91
N PHE A 125 1.90 -4.17 20.99
CA PHE A 125 2.09 -3.56 22.32
C PHE A 125 3.44 -2.88 22.52
N PHE A 126 4.27 -2.78 21.49
CA PHE A 126 5.54 -2.07 21.61
C PHE A 126 5.29 -0.58 21.88
N ASN A 127 6.18 0.03 22.68
CA ASN A 127 5.98 1.41 23.13
C ASN A 127 5.87 2.39 21.95
N ILE A 128 4.77 3.13 21.91
CA ILE A 128 4.38 4.05 20.83
C ILE A 128 5.47 5.09 20.57
N LYS A 129 6.16 5.58 21.60
CA LYS A 129 7.26 6.55 21.46
C LYS A 129 8.41 5.99 20.61
N TYR A 130 8.74 4.71 20.79
CA TYR A 130 9.77 4.05 19.97
C TYR A 130 9.29 3.78 18.55
N LYS A 131 8.00 3.45 18.33
CA LYS A 131 7.43 3.31 16.98
C LYS A 131 7.49 4.62 16.19
N ILE A 132 7.19 5.74 16.86
CA ILE A 132 7.33 7.09 16.28
C ILE A 132 8.79 7.42 15.97
N PHE A 133 9.71 7.10 16.88
CA PHE A 133 11.14 7.29 16.62
C PHE A 133 11.60 6.48 15.40
N LEU A 134 11.20 5.21 15.30
CA LEU A 134 11.50 4.35 14.15
C LEU A 134 10.98 4.94 12.84
N PHE A 135 9.76 5.50 12.85
CA PHE A 135 9.23 6.23 11.70
C PHE A 135 10.16 7.35 11.25
N PHE A 136 10.64 8.21 12.17
CA PHE A 136 11.55 9.30 11.82
C PHE A 136 12.88 8.81 11.26
N VAL A 137 13.45 7.73 11.81
CA VAL A 137 14.68 7.12 11.28
C VAL A 137 14.49 6.70 9.81
N ILE A 138 13.38 6.02 9.51
CA ILE A 138 13.06 5.58 8.14
C ILE A 138 12.76 6.79 7.24
N PHE A 139 12.04 7.79 7.75
CA PHE A 139 11.71 9.00 7.00
C PHE A 139 12.95 9.84 6.65
N ILE A 140 13.92 9.96 7.55
CA ILE A 140 15.20 10.61 7.27
C ILE A 140 15.97 9.83 6.21
N HIS A 141 15.93 8.49 6.26
CA HIS A 141 16.57 7.65 5.25
C HIS A 141 16.03 7.94 3.84
N PHE A 142 14.73 8.20 3.69
CA PHE A 142 14.12 8.62 2.43
C PHE A 142 14.75 9.90 1.85
N PHE A 143 15.00 10.92 2.69
CA PHE A 143 15.67 12.15 2.24
C PHE A 143 17.12 11.92 1.84
N ILE A 144 17.86 11.11 2.61
CA ILE A 144 19.25 10.77 2.31
C ILE A 144 19.33 10.06 0.95
N LEU A 145 18.38 9.15 0.68
CA LEU A 145 18.28 8.47 -0.62
C LEU A 145 18.10 9.46 -1.77
N LYS A 146 17.22 10.45 -1.63
CA LYS A 146 17.01 11.49 -2.65
C LYS A 146 18.28 12.29 -2.94
N ILE A 147 19.05 12.62 -1.90
CA ILE A 147 20.33 13.33 -2.04
C ILE A 147 21.37 12.45 -2.74
N LYS A 148 21.49 11.18 -2.36
CA LYS A 148 22.42 10.21 -2.96
C LYS A 148 22.11 9.89 -4.43
N ILE A 149 20.83 9.79 -4.79
CA ILE A 149 20.41 9.53 -6.17
C ILE A 149 20.80 10.70 -7.08
N ASN A 150 20.75 11.94 -6.59
CA ASN A 150 21.19 13.11 -7.36
C ASN A 150 22.73 13.20 -7.51
N TRP A 151 23.49 12.47 -6.69
CA TRP A 151 24.96 12.49 -6.69
C TRP A 151 25.61 11.29 -7.39
N THR A 152 24.89 10.17 -7.49
CA THR A 152 25.36 9.00 -8.23
C THR A 152 24.80 9.05 -9.65
N SER A 153 25.67 9.06 -10.65
CA SER A 153 25.31 8.84 -12.06
C SER A 153 24.79 7.41 -12.20
N GLN A 154 23.51 7.17 -11.88
CA GLN A 154 22.93 5.84 -11.95
C GLN A 154 22.80 5.39 -13.41
N ILE A 155 23.19 4.13 -13.66
CA ILE A 155 23.06 3.41 -14.95
C ILE A 155 21.58 3.24 -15.37
N HIS A 156 20.64 3.48 -14.44
CA HIS A 156 19.21 3.49 -14.71
C HIS A 156 18.68 4.88 -14.98
N GLN A 157 17.97 4.99 -16.11
CA GLN A 157 17.27 6.15 -16.65
C GLN A 157 17.11 7.30 -15.64
N SER A 158 17.73 8.44 -15.97
CA SER A 158 17.63 9.70 -15.24
C SER A 158 16.17 10.00 -14.85
N ASN A 159 15.94 10.17 -13.54
CA ASN A 159 14.71 10.66 -12.88
C ASN A 159 13.46 10.68 -13.78
N SER A 160 13.04 9.50 -14.22
CA SER A 160 11.78 9.28 -14.92
C SER A 160 10.59 9.32 -13.97
N PHE A 161 10.76 9.61 -12.68
CA PHE A 161 9.61 9.76 -11.79
C PHE A 161 8.76 11.01 -12.10
N PHE A 162 9.31 12.03 -12.76
CA PHE A 162 8.54 13.21 -13.19
C PHE A 162 8.46 13.34 -14.72
N SER A 163 9.49 12.95 -15.46
CA SER A 163 9.48 12.97 -16.94
C SER A 163 8.71 11.81 -17.58
N PHE A 164 8.49 10.70 -16.86
CA PHE A 164 7.53 9.67 -17.31
C PHE A 164 6.11 10.18 -17.09
N PHE A 165 5.80 10.79 -15.94
CA PHE A 165 4.48 11.41 -15.67
C PHE A 165 4.10 12.50 -16.69
N SER A 166 5.08 13.23 -17.26
CA SER A 166 4.81 14.23 -18.29
C SER A 166 4.38 13.64 -19.63
N HIS A 167 4.63 12.36 -19.89
CA HIS A 167 4.24 11.64 -21.12
C HIS A 167 3.21 10.54 -20.90
N LEU A 168 2.90 10.23 -19.65
CA LEU A 168 1.85 9.31 -19.27
C LEU A 168 0.51 10.02 -19.25
N PRO A 169 -0.59 9.40 -19.71
CA PRO A 169 -1.91 9.88 -19.33
C PRO A 169 -1.99 9.77 -17.80
N LEU A 170 -1.97 10.92 -17.09
CA LEU A 170 -2.14 10.99 -15.63
C LEU A 170 -3.31 10.11 -15.13
N LEU A 171 -4.30 9.91 -16.00
CA LEU A 171 -5.44 9.04 -15.84
C LEU A 171 -5.09 7.61 -15.38
N ASP A 172 -4.01 7.01 -15.89
CA ASP A 172 -3.69 5.60 -15.62
C ASP A 172 -3.11 5.39 -14.20
N ILE A 173 -2.29 6.33 -13.73
CA ILE A 173 -1.73 6.28 -12.37
C ILE A 173 -2.81 6.62 -11.34
N PHE A 174 -3.64 7.63 -11.63
CA PHE A 174 -4.81 7.93 -10.81
C PHE A 174 -5.77 6.75 -10.74
N PHE A 175 -5.98 6.04 -11.86
CA PHE A 175 -6.84 4.87 -11.91
C PHE A 175 -6.34 3.75 -11.00
N PHE A 176 -5.06 3.35 -11.07
CA PHE A 176 -4.56 2.30 -10.19
C PHE A 176 -4.47 2.73 -8.72
N LEU A 177 -4.21 4.02 -8.46
CA LEU A 177 -4.30 4.58 -7.12
C LEU A 177 -5.73 4.48 -6.57
N LEU A 178 -6.72 4.82 -7.39
CA LEU A 178 -8.14 4.73 -7.06
C LEU A 178 -8.56 3.27 -6.84
N LEU A 179 -8.16 2.37 -7.74
CA LEU A 179 -8.35 0.92 -7.67
C LEU A 179 -7.89 0.39 -6.32
N PHE A 180 -6.70 0.81 -5.90
CA PHE A 180 -6.15 0.36 -4.65
C PHE A 180 -6.74 1.06 -3.43
N CYS A 181 -7.07 2.34 -3.50
CA CYS A 181 -7.88 2.99 -2.47
C CYS A 181 -9.19 2.24 -2.25
N CYS A 182 -9.84 1.77 -3.32
CA CYS A 182 -11.04 0.95 -3.23
C CYS A 182 -10.78 -0.43 -2.60
N LEU A 183 -9.66 -1.08 -2.93
CA LEU A 183 -9.23 -2.32 -2.27
C LEU A 183 -8.92 -2.12 -0.77
N LEU A 184 -8.25 -1.01 -0.42
CA LEU A 184 -7.99 -0.59 0.96
C LEU A 184 -9.29 -0.39 1.72
N PHE A 185 -10.20 0.42 1.17
CA PHE A 185 -11.51 0.65 1.76
C PHE A 185 -12.27 -0.66 1.95
N TYR A 186 -12.20 -1.58 0.98
CA TYR A 186 -12.83 -2.89 1.11
C TYR A 186 -12.18 -3.77 2.18
N PHE A 187 -10.85 -3.73 2.30
CA PHE A 187 -10.15 -4.48 3.34
C PHE A 187 -10.51 -3.96 4.73
N VAL A 188 -10.51 -2.64 4.91
CA VAL A 188 -10.99 -1.97 6.14
C VAL A 188 -12.44 -2.34 6.43
N TYR A 189 -13.28 -2.35 5.40
CA TYR A 189 -14.66 -2.78 5.50
C TYR A 189 -14.79 -4.23 5.99
N ILE A 190 -14.00 -5.18 5.47
CA ILE A 190 -13.99 -6.56 5.95
C ILE A 190 -13.49 -6.66 7.39
N GLN A 191 -12.48 -5.87 7.77
CA GLN A 191 -11.95 -5.80 9.13
C GLN A 191 -13.03 -5.36 10.14
N THR A 192 -13.74 -4.28 9.82
CA THR A 192 -14.81 -3.73 10.66
C THR A 192 -15.98 -4.70 10.80
N ILE A 193 -16.32 -5.46 9.76
CA ILE A 193 -17.32 -6.54 9.87
C ILE A 193 -16.85 -7.62 10.83
N LYS A 194 -15.60 -8.09 10.70
CA LYS A 194 -15.06 -9.14 11.58
C LYS A 194 -15.16 -8.71 13.03
N GLU A 195 -14.71 -7.49 13.34
CA GLU A 195 -14.80 -6.90 14.68
C GLU A 195 -16.24 -6.82 15.18
N TYR A 196 -17.18 -6.35 14.35
CA TYR A 196 -18.60 -6.29 14.70
C TYR A 196 -19.20 -7.67 14.98
N THR A 197 -18.90 -8.68 14.15
CA THR A 197 -19.38 -10.05 14.38
C THR A 197 -18.79 -10.67 15.65
N TYR A 198 -17.54 -10.34 15.97
CA TYR A 198 -16.88 -10.80 17.19
C TYR A 198 -17.53 -10.17 18.44
N SER A 199 -17.83 -8.87 18.38
CA SER A 199 -18.56 -8.16 19.43
C SER A 199 -19.96 -8.73 19.66
N LEU A 200 -20.70 -9.05 18.58
CA LEU A 200 -22.03 -9.64 18.70
C LEU A 200 -21.99 -11.03 19.34
N LYS A 201 -21.05 -11.89 18.92
CA LYS A 201 -20.87 -13.22 19.54
C LYS A 201 -20.56 -13.13 21.02
N ASN A 202 -19.68 -12.20 21.41
CA ASN A 202 -19.34 -11.98 22.82
C ASN A 202 -20.52 -11.44 23.65
N ASN A 203 -21.35 -10.56 23.08
CA ASN A 203 -22.53 -10.05 23.78
C ASN A 203 -23.62 -11.14 23.94
N ILE A 204 -23.84 -11.97 22.92
CA ILE A 204 -24.77 -13.11 23.00
C ILE A 204 -24.29 -14.14 24.03
N ALA A 205 -22.99 -14.46 24.03
CA ALA A 205 -22.42 -15.39 25.02
C ALA A 205 -22.58 -14.88 26.45
N LYS A 206 -22.38 -13.58 26.70
CA LYS A 206 -22.61 -12.97 28.02
C LYS A 206 -24.06 -13.03 28.47
N ASN A 207 -25.01 -12.83 27.56
CA ASN A 207 -26.44 -12.86 27.86
C ASN A 207 -27.00 -14.28 28.05
N LEU A 208 -26.28 -15.34 27.66
CA LEU A 208 -26.68 -16.74 27.88
C LEU A 208 -26.16 -17.32 29.20
N ILE A 209 -25.23 -16.62 29.86
CA ILE A 209 -24.60 -17.04 31.12
C ILE A 209 -25.25 -16.34 32.34
N GLN A 210 -26.07 -15.30 32.10
CA GLN A 210 -26.93 -14.65 33.09
C GLN A 210 -28.32 -15.27 33.09
#